data_AF-A0A969I7X7-F1
#
_entry.id   AF-A0A969I7X7-F1
#
_cell.length_a   1.000
_cell.length_b   1.000
_cell.length_c   1.000
_cell.angle_alpha   90.00
_cell.angle_beta   90.00
_cell.angle_gamma   90.00
#
_symmetry.space_group_name_H-M   'P 1'
#
loop_
_entity.id
_entity.type
_entity.pdbx_description
1 polymer ?
#
loop_
_entity_poly.entity_id
_entity_poly.type
_entity_poly.pdbx_seq_one_letter_code
_entity_poly.pdbx_strand_id
1 'polypeptide(L)'
;MAELKHWYLVCYDIRSPKRWRKAYKLLQGYGDRLQLSIFRCWLSQRERERLRWELAQVLAAEDDLLLVRLSAQCVRLLPSYNRSGVWVVDESSYRVI
;
A
#
# COMPACT_ATOMS: atom_id res chain seq x y z
N MET A 1 -21.80 7.46 -3.87
CA MET A 1 -21.86 5.99 -3.74
C MET A 1 -20.58 5.52 -3.09
N ALA A 2 -20.64 4.65 -2.09
CA ALA A 2 -19.44 4.08 -1.48
C ALA A 2 -18.75 3.17 -2.50
N GLU A 3 -17.50 3.46 -2.83
CA GLU A 3 -16.70 2.59 -3.70
C GLU A 3 -16.14 1.41 -2.92
N LEU A 4 -16.15 0.24 -3.54
CA LEU A 4 -15.51 -0.95 -2.97
C LEU A 4 -14.00 -0.71 -2.87
N LYS A 5 -13.46 -1.00 -1.69
CA LYS A 5 -12.03 -0.93 -1.41
C LYS A 5 -11.41 -2.33 -1.47
N HIS A 6 -10.13 -2.36 -1.84
CA HIS A 6 -9.33 -3.58 -1.87
C HIS A 6 -7.97 -3.33 -1.21
N TRP A 7 -7.35 -4.40 -0.73
CA TRP A 7 -5.98 -4.35 -0.23
C TRP A 7 -5.03 -4.33 -1.41
N TYR A 8 -4.06 -3.42 -1.36
CA TYR A 8 -2.97 -3.33 -2.32
C TYR A 8 -1.64 -3.45 -1.60
N LEU A 9 -0.72 -4.20 -2.20
CA LEU A 9 0.70 -4.02 -1.94
C LEU A 9 1.23 -2.96 -2.88
N VAL A 10 1.92 -1.97 -2.32
CA VAL A 10 2.65 -0.94 -3.04
C VAL A 10 4.13 -1.18 -2.79
N CYS A 11 4.81 -1.69 -3.80
CA CYS A 11 6.23 -2.00 -3.75
C CYS A 11 7.00 -0.98 -4.58
N TYR A 12 8.13 -0.49 -4.07
CA TYR A 12 8.95 0.47 -4.78
C TYR A 12 10.44 0.14 -4.71
N ASP A 13 11.18 0.49 -5.75
CA ASP A 13 12.64 0.59 -5.73
C ASP A 13 13.03 2.01 -6.16
N ILE A 14 13.52 2.81 -5.21
CA ILE A 14 13.77 4.24 -5.40
C ILE A 14 15.24 4.52 -5.11
N ARG A 15 15.98 4.95 -6.14
CA ARG A 15 17.44 5.10 -6.07
C ARG A 15 17.88 6.37 -5.33
N SER A 16 17.07 7.43 -5.40
CA SER A 16 17.37 8.70 -4.75
C SER A 16 16.81 8.78 -3.33
N PRO A 17 17.65 9.00 -2.29
CA PRO A 17 17.18 9.19 -0.91
C PRO A 17 16.22 10.38 -0.76
N LYS A 18 16.32 11.41 -1.61
CA LYS A 18 15.42 12.57 -1.56
C LYS A 18 14.02 12.22 -2.08
N ARG A 19 13.92 11.50 -3.20
CA ARG A 19 12.64 11.03 -3.76
C ARG A 19 12.02 9.96 -2.87
N TRP A 20 12.84 9.06 -2.33
CA TRP A 20 12.40 8.04 -1.38
C TRP A 20 11.70 8.66 -0.16
N ARG A 21 12.30 9.67 0.48
CA ARG A 21 11.67 10.35 1.64
C ARG A 21 10.33 10.99 1.28
N LYS A 22 10.18 11.52 0.06
CA LYS A 22 8.92 12.10 -0.41
C LYS A 22 7.86 11.02 -0.64
N ALA A 23 8.22 9.95 -1.36
CA ALA A 23 7.32 8.82 -1.63
C ALA A 23 6.90 8.13 -0.33
N TYR A 24 7.83 7.92 0.60
CA TYR A 24 7.57 7.38 1.94
C TYR A 24 6.52 8.21 2.69
N LYS A 25 6.74 9.53 2.81
CA LYS A 25 5.78 10.43 3.50
C LYS A 25 4.41 10.42 2.83
N LEU A 26 4.37 10.34 1.51
CA LEU A 26 3.14 10.25 0.76
C LEU A 26 2.39 8.94 1.08
N LEU A 27 3.08 7.79 1.01
CA LEU A 27 2.49 6.48 1.26
C LEU A 27 1.97 6.30 2.69
N GLN A 28 2.59 6.95 3.68
CA GLN A 28 2.08 6.99 5.05
C GLN A 28 0.67 7.60 5.17
N GLY A 29 0.23 8.43 4.21
CA GLY A 29 -1.14 8.94 4.16
C GLY A 29 -2.17 7.95 3.61
N TYR A 30 -1.72 6.87 2.97
CA TYR A 30 -2.58 5.90 2.27
C TYR A 30 -2.62 4.52 2.93
N GLY A 31 -1.66 4.22 3.81
CA GLY A 31 -1.64 2.94 4.52
C GLY A 31 -0.37 2.71 5.33
N ASP A 32 -0.15 1.44 5.65
CA ASP A 32 0.87 1.01 6.61
C ASP A 32 2.13 0.53 5.91
N ARG A 33 3.27 0.79 6.52
CA ARG A 33 4.54 0.23 6.06
C ARG A 33 4.73 -1.19 6.58
N LEU A 34 4.92 -2.14 5.67
CA LEU A 34 5.23 -3.54 6.02
C LEU A 34 6.74 -3.80 6.04
N GLN A 35 7.47 -3.27 5.07
CA GLN A 35 8.93 -3.39 4.95
C GLN A 35 9.52 -2.06 4.45
N LEU A 36 10.85 -1.98 4.34
CA LEU A 36 11.53 -0.76 3.89
C LEU A 36 11.01 -0.25 2.54
N SER A 37 10.63 -1.18 1.64
CA SER A 37 10.20 -0.91 0.26
C SER A 37 8.79 -1.39 -0.05
N ILE A 38 7.99 -1.76 0.98
CA ILE A 38 6.65 -2.33 0.79
C ILE A 38 5.66 -1.67 1.73
N PHE A 39 4.60 -1.12 1.16
CA PHE A 39 3.43 -0.62 1.86
C PHE A 39 2.20 -1.49 1.58
N ARG A 40 1.29 -1.51 2.54
CA ARG A 40 -0.05 -2.05 2.41
C ARG A 40 -1.04 -0.90 2.47
N CYS A 41 -1.94 -0.82 1.50
CA CYS A 41 -2.96 0.23 1.44
C CYS A 41 -4.36 -0.36 1.24
N TRP A 42 -5.37 0.24 1.86
CA TRP A 42 -6.79 -0.09 1.67
C TRP A 42 -7.45 0.96 0.79
N LEU A 43 -7.52 0.69 -0.52
CA LEU A 43 -7.80 1.71 -1.52
C LEU A 43 -9.04 1.38 -2.34
N SER A 44 -9.86 2.39 -2.61
CA SER A 44 -10.84 2.39 -3.69
C SER A 44 -10.14 2.54 -5.05
N GLN A 45 -10.89 2.38 -6.15
CA GLN A 45 -10.35 2.64 -7.48
C GLN A 45 -9.83 4.09 -7.59
N ARG A 46 -10.62 5.08 -7.13
CA ARG A 46 -10.21 6.50 -7.20
C ARG A 46 -9.00 6.80 -6.33
N GLU A 47 -8.96 6.25 -5.12
CA GLU A 47 -7.79 6.42 -4.23
C GLU A 47 -6.53 5.81 -4.85
N ARG A 48 -6.63 4.64 -5.48
CA ARG A 48 -5.52 3.99 -6.19
C ARG A 48 -5.02 4.84 -7.36
N GLU A 49 -5.92 5.36 -8.18
CA GLU A 49 -5.55 6.21 -9.32
C GLU A 49 -4.89 7.51 -8.86
N ARG A 50 -5.43 8.12 -7.80
CA ARG A 50 -4.84 9.31 -7.18
C ARG A 50 -3.43 9.01 -6.65
N LEU A 51 -3.27 7.95 -5.87
CA LEU A 51 -1.97 7.51 -5.35
C LEU A 51 -0.97 7.31 -6.50
N ARG A 52 -1.37 6.63 -7.58
CA ARG A 52 -0.50 6.41 -8.74
C ARG A 52 -0.07 7.73 -9.39
N TRP A 53 -1.00 8.67 -9.55
CA TRP A 53 -0.70 9.99 -10.11
C TRP A 53 0.25 10.79 -9.21
N GLU A 54 0.00 10.84 -7.90
CA GLU A 54 0.86 11.60 -6.97
C GLU A 54 2.27 10.99 -6.87
N LEU A 55 2.39 9.65 -6.90
CA LEU A 55 3.70 8.98 -6.97
C LEU A 55 4.44 9.28 -8.27
N ALA A 56 3.75 9.33 -9.41
CA ALA A 56 4.36 9.67 -10.69
C ALA A 56 4.97 11.09 -10.71
N GLN A 57 4.49 12.01 -9.87
CA GLN A 57 5.09 13.35 -9.71
C GLN A 57 6.37 13.34 -8.85
N VAL A 58 6.60 12.27 -8.09
CA VAL A 58 7.72 12.14 -7.16
C VAL A 58 8.83 11.27 -7.75
N LEU A 59 8.46 10.22 -8.47
CA LEU A 59 9.37 9.22 -9.03
C LEU A 59 10.05 9.71 -10.30
N ALA A 60 11.28 9.25 -10.52
CA ALA A 60 11.99 9.42 -11.78
C ALA A 60 11.84 8.16 -12.66
N ALA A 61 12.24 8.24 -13.93
CA ALA A 61 12.19 7.11 -14.85
C ALA A 61 13.06 5.91 -14.42
N GLU A 62 14.05 6.15 -13.55
CA GLU A 62 14.91 5.14 -12.96
C GLU A 62 14.34 4.56 -11.64
N ASP A 63 13.15 4.95 -11.20
CA ASP A 63 12.54 4.37 -10.01
C ASP A 63 11.41 3.41 -10.44
N ASP A 64 11.32 2.26 -9.78
CA ASP A 64 10.34 1.23 -10.10
C ASP A 64 9.18 1.24 -9.09
N LEU A 65 7.96 1.06 -9.58
CA LEU A 65 6.73 1.03 -8.77
C LEU A 65 5.82 -0.11 -9.24
N LEU A 66 5.42 -0.97 -8.30
CA LEU A 66 4.49 -2.06 -8.52
C LEU A 66 3.31 -1.97 -7.56
N LEU A 67 2.09 -2.00 -8.11
CA LEU A 67 0.85 -2.10 -7.35
C LEU A 67 0.20 -3.45 -7.58
N VAL A 68 0.08 -4.26 -6.53
CA VAL A 68 -0.55 -5.58 -6.59
C VAL A 68 -1.85 -5.56 -5.81
N ARG A 69 -2.99 -5.72 -6.50
CA ARG A 69 -4.29 -5.90 -5.84
C ARG A 69 -4.34 -7.29 -5.22
N LEU A 70 -4.68 -7.38 -3.94
CA LEU A 70 -4.89 -8.64 -3.25
C LEU A 70 -6.37 -9.01 -3.25
N SER A 71 -6.67 -10.28 -3.54
CA SER A 71 -8.00 -10.83 -3.31
C SER A 71 -8.22 -11.06 -1.81
N ALA A 72 -9.49 -11.16 -1.39
CA ALA A 72 -9.82 -11.52 -0.02
C ALA A 72 -9.21 -12.88 0.39
N GLN A 73 -9.12 -13.82 -0.56
CA GLN A 73 -8.48 -15.12 -0.31
C GLN A 73 -6.97 -14.97 -0.08
N CYS A 74 -6.28 -14.19 -0.91
CA CYS A 74 -4.84 -13.94 -0.72
C CYS A 74 -4.58 -13.35 0.67
N VAL A 75 -5.36 -12.35 1.08
CA VAL A 75 -5.21 -11.71 2.38
C VAL A 75 -5.42 -12.69 3.54
N ARG A 76 -6.44 -13.54 3.47
CA ARG A 76 -6.68 -14.57 4.50
C ARG A 76 -5.57 -15.60 4.61
N LEU A 77 -4.93 -15.94 3.49
CA LEU A 77 -3.87 -16.95 3.46
C LEU A 77 -2.47 -16.37 3.71
N LEU A 78 -2.27 -15.05 3.68
CA LEU A 78 -0.95 -14.45 3.93
C LEU A 78 -0.23 -14.97 5.19
N PRO A 79 -0.91 -15.21 6.33
CA PRO A 79 -0.26 -15.77 7.52
C PRO A 79 0.30 -17.18 7.35
N SER A 80 -0.18 -17.99 6.40
CA SER A 80 0.36 -19.34 6.18
C SER A 80 1.70 -19.35 5.46
N TYR A 81 2.06 -18.24 4.79
CA TYR A 81 3.31 -18.12 4.02
C TYR A 81 4.35 -17.23 4.70
N ASN A 82 3.94 -16.36 5.63
CA ASN A 82 4.78 -15.34 6.21
C ASN A 82 4.98 -15.56 7.70
N ARG A 83 6.02 -14.94 8.27
CA ARG A 83 6.20 -14.89 9.72
C ARG A 83 4.98 -14.23 10.38
N SER A 84 4.68 -14.65 11.60
CA SER A 84 3.60 -14.06 12.39
C SER A 84 3.80 -12.54 12.54
N GLY A 85 2.69 -11.79 12.54
CA GLY A 85 2.70 -10.34 12.72
C GLY A 85 3.12 -9.49 11.51
N VAL A 86 3.51 -10.09 10.38
CA VAL A 86 3.83 -9.32 9.16
C VAL A 86 2.61 -8.60 8.58
N TRP A 87 1.43 -9.23 8.67
CA TRP A 87 0.17 -8.68 8.18
C TRP A 87 -0.87 -8.68 9.29
N VAL A 88 -0.83 -7.67 10.15
CA VAL A 88 -1.85 -7.46 11.19
C VAL A 88 -3.00 -6.70 10.54
N VAL A 89 -4.12 -7.37 10.26
CA VAL A 89 -5.35 -6.65 9.94
C VAL A 89 -5.92 -6.22 11.29
N ASP A 90 -5.98 -4.91 11.52
CA ASP A 90 -6.75 -4.42 12.65
C ASP A 90 -8.24 -4.62 12.34
N GLU A 91 -8.84 -5.64 12.94
CA GLU A 91 -10.28 -5.89 12.81
C GLU A 91 -11.11 -4.87 13.60
N SER A 92 -10.49 -3.97 14.37
CA SER A 92 -11.21 -3.07 15.28
C SER A 92 -11.83 -1.83 14.62
N SER A 93 -11.68 -1.65 13.30
CA SER A 93 -12.15 -0.42 12.64
C SER A 93 -13.64 -0.37 12.27
N TYR A 94 -14.55 -1.13 12.91
CA TYR A 94 -15.99 -0.80 12.93
C TYR A 94 -16.77 -1.64 13.96
N ARG A 95 -16.81 -1.19 15.21
CA ARG A 95 -18.05 -1.30 16.01
C ARG A 95 -18.71 0.07 16.03
N VAL A 96 -19.62 0.29 15.09
CA VAL A 96 -20.68 1.28 15.32
C VAL A 96 -21.63 0.61 16.31
N ILE A 97 -21.57 1.03 17.57
CA ILE A 97 -22.62 0.78 18.56
C ILE A 97 -23.77 1.74 18.26
#